data_AF-Q0AZX6-F1
#
_entry.id   AF-Q0AZX6-F1
#
_cell.length_a   1.000
_cell.length_b   1.000
_cell.length_c   1.000
_cell.angle_alpha   90.00
_cell.angle_beta   90.00
_cell.angle_gamma   90.00
#
_symmetry.space_group_name_H-M   'P 1'
#
loop_
_entity.id
_entity.type
_entity.pdbx_description
1 polymer ?
#
loop_
_entity_poly.entity_id
_entity_poly.type
_entity_poly.pdbx_seq_one_letter_code
_entity_poly.pdbx_strand_id
1 'polypeptide(L)'
;MLKKSPFQSWISLLIFPSLTIILALSIVVQNQAIFSNSDAVMYTYLKNACQGQVGYAYMSNCGNNITFAELEPGDILLGGYPDCAYGRFSHAGIYLGKGQVAEGYVDLGITIQTLDHYHSYSDICLLKVKAPQDVKSKAVDYVRKQEGKIFYPLAFKPGDRWWNCSKIMWKAYYKQGINLTPEADFWIAPDAFYQSPLVDIIAEEGWFK
;
A
#
# COMPACT_ATOMS: atom_id res chain seq x y z
N MET A 1 12.13 49.49 1.69
CA MET A 1 11.11 48.44 1.91
C MET A 1 9.81 48.90 1.23
N LEU A 2 9.50 48.43 0.02
CA LEU A 2 8.31 48.86 -0.72
C LEU A 2 7.04 48.24 -0.10
N LYS A 3 6.15 49.06 0.46
CA LYS A 3 4.82 48.62 0.91
C LYS A 3 4.01 48.19 -0.33
N LYS A 4 3.64 46.91 -0.42
CA LYS A 4 2.66 46.45 -1.43
C LYS A 4 1.36 47.22 -1.26
N SER A 5 0.76 47.66 -2.37
CA SER A 5 -0.50 48.41 -2.31
C SER A 5 -1.61 47.52 -1.73
N PRO A 6 -2.55 48.07 -0.95
CA PRO A 6 -3.65 47.28 -0.37
C PRO A 6 -4.45 46.55 -1.46
N PHE A 7 -4.62 47.15 -2.64
CA PHE A 7 -5.26 46.52 -3.80
C PHE A 7 -4.54 45.25 -4.29
N GLN A 8 -3.20 45.25 -4.30
CA GLN A 8 -2.40 44.10 -4.74
C GLN A 8 -2.48 42.93 -3.73
N SER A 9 -2.66 43.23 -2.45
CA SER A 9 -2.90 42.22 -1.40
C SER A 9 -4.28 41.58 -1.54
N TRP A 10 -5.32 42.35 -1.85
CA TRP A 10 -6.69 41.82 -2.04
C TRP A 10 -6.80 40.92 -3.27
N ILE A 11 -6.15 41.29 -4.38
CA ILE A 11 -6.06 40.44 -5.57
C ILE A 11 -5.38 39.11 -5.24
N SER A 12 -4.29 39.15 -4.47
CA SER A 12 -3.56 37.92 -4.07
C SER A 12 -4.40 37.06 -3.11
N LEU A 13 -5.17 37.66 -2.21
CA LEU A 13 -6.07 37.00 -1.27
C LEU A 13 -7.30 36.38 -1.92
N LEU A 14 -7.71 36.83 -3.11
CA LEU A 14 -8.84 36.25 -3.85
C LEU A 14 -8.37 35.27 -4.92
N ILE A 15 -7.35 35.64 -5.71
CA ILE A 15 -6.87 34.81 -6.81
C ILE A 15 -6.28 33.50 -6.27
N PHE A 16 -5.45 33.54 -5.23
CA PHE A 16 -4.78 32.33 -4.75
C PHE A 16 -5.78 31.29 -4.24
N PRO A 17 -6.72 31.60 -3.32
CA PRO A 17 -7.75 30.64 -2.92
C PRO A 17 -8.65 30.18 -4.06
N SER A 18 -9.05 31.08 -4.97
CA SER A 18 -9.87 30.69 -6.13
C SER A 18 -9.13 29.71 -7.04
N LEU A 19 -7.85 29.94 -7.34
CA LEU A 19 -7.04 29.00 -8.10
C LEU A 19 -6.87 27.68 -7.36
N THR A 20 -6.66 27.69 -6.04
CA THR A 20 -6.59 26.47 -5.24
C THR A 20 -7.90 25.67 -5.32
N ILE A 21 -9.06 26.33 -5.21
CA ILE A 21 -10.37 25.68 -5.32
C ILE A 21 -10.57 25.10 -6.72
N ILE A 22 -10.23 25.85 -7.78
CA ILE A 22 -10.34 25.37 -9.16
C ILE A 22 -9.45 24.14 -9.38
N LEU A 23 -8.20 24.17 -8.90
CA LEU A 23 -7.30 23.03 -8.99
C LEU A 23 -7.82 21.83 -8.19
N ALA A 24 -8.32 22.03 -6.98
CA ALA A 24 -8.90 20.98 -6.17
C ALA A 24 -10.13 20.34 -6.86
N LEU A 25 -11.04 21.17 -7.38
CA LEU A 25 -12.20 20.69 -8.15
C LEU A 25 -11.78 19.94 -9.40
N SER A 26 -10.73 20.38 -10.09
CA SER A 26 -10.22 19.68 -11.27
C SER A 26 -9.71 18.27 -10.92
N ILE A 27 -9.06 18.11 -9.76
CA ILE A 27 -8.63 16.80 -9.26
C ILE A 27 -9.84 15.92 -8.94
N VAL A 28 -10.86 16.47 -8.29
CA VAL A 28 -12.11 15.73 -7.99
C VAL A 28 -12.80 15.27 -9.27
N VAL A 29 -12.96 16.16 -10.25
CA VAL A 29 -13.60 15.83 -11.53
C VAL A 29 -12.80 14.78 -12.30
N GLN A 30 -11.48 14.90 -12.38
CA GLN A 30 -10.63 13.92 -13.08
C GLN A 30 -10.61 12.55 -12.39
N ASN A 31 -10.87 12.50 -11.08
CA ASN A 31 -10.84 11.29 -10.28
C ASN A 31 -12.23 10.94 -9.73
N GLN A 32 -13.30 11.33 -10.43
CA GLN A 32 -14.68 11.16 -9.97
C GLN A 32 -14.98 9.73 -9.55
N ALA A 33 -14.49 8.74 -10.31
CA ALA A 33 -14.67 7.32 -10.02
C ALA A 33 -14.13 6.92 -8.63
N ILE A 34 -13.01 7.52 -8.19
CA ILE A 34 -12.42 7.28 -6.87
C ILE A 34 -13.27 7.92 -5.79
N PHE A 35 -13.67 9.18 -5.98
CA PHE A 35 -14.48 9.91 -5.00
C PHE A 35 -15.90 9.34 -4.84
N SER A 36 -16.47 8.73 -5.88
CA SER A 36 -17.77 8.06 -5.80
C SER A 36 -17.72 6.64 -5.23
N ASN A 37 -16.53 6.06 -5.08
CA ASN A 37 -16.36 4.71 -4.55
C ASN A 37 -16.25 4.75 -3.02
N SER A 38 -17.30 4.33 -2.32
CA SER A 38 -17.30 4.27 -0.84
C SER A 38 -16.24 3.33 -0.27
N ASP A 39 -15.78 2.37 -1.07
CA ASP A 39 -14.82 1.35 -0.65
C ASP A 39 -13.37 1.77 -0.94
N ALA A 40 -13.16 2.99 -1.45
CA ALA A 40 -11.82 3.53 -1.67
C ALA A 40 -11.05 3.64 -0.35
N VAL A 41 -9.75 3.36 -0.39
CA VAL A 41 -8.84 3.33 0.76
C VAL A 41 -8.88 4.64 1.56
N MET A 42 -9.08 5.77 0.88
CA MET A 42 -9.22 7.08 1.52
C MET A 42 -10.38 7.11 2.54
N TYR A 43 -11.53 6.50 2.23
CA TYR A 43 -12.68 6.50 3.13
C TYR A 43 -12.48 5.55 4.30
N THR A 44 -11.86 4.38 4.08
CA THR A 44 -11.42 3.49 5.16
C THR A 44 -10.50 4.22 6.13
N TYR A 45 -9.51 4.94 5.59
CA TYR A 45 -8.58 5.75 6.39
C TYR A 45 -9.29 6.81 7.22
N LEU A 46 -10.18 7.59 6.61
CA LEU A 46 -10.93 8.64 7.31
C LEU A 46 -11.84 8.06 8.40
N LYS A 47 -12.52 6.95 8.11
CA LYS A 47 -13.40 6.27 9.06
C LYS A 47 -12.61 5.78 10.28
N ASN A 48 -11.50 5.08 10.06
CA ASN A 48 -10.67 4.53 11.12
C ASN A 48 -9.99 5.65 11.93
N ALA A 49 -9.54 6.72 11.27
CA ALA A 49 -9.00 7.90 11.95
C ALA A 49 -10.02 8.57 12.88
N CYS A 50 -11.30 8.68 12.46
CA CYS A 50 -12.40 9.16 13.31
C CYS A 50 -12.66 8.26 14.53
N GLN A 51 -12.22 6.99 14.49
CA GLN A 51 -12.30 6.03 15.59
C GLN A 51 -11.02 6.01 16.45
N GLY A 52 -10.04 6.88 16.18
CA GLY A 52 -8.78 6.97 16.90
C GLY A 52 -7.67 6.06 16.37
N GLN A 53 -7.93 5.29 15.30
CA GLN A 53 -6.96 4.42 14.65
C GLN A 53 -6.17 5.24 13.63
N VAL A 54 -4.92 5.56 13.96
CA VAL A 54 -4.05 6.40 13.11
C VAL A 54 -2.74 5.71 12.80
N GLY A 55 -2.32 5.78 11.54
CA GLY A 55 -1.02 5.25 11.10
C GLY A 55 -0.96 3.73 10.95
N TYR A 56 0.20 3.16 11.27
CA TYR A 56 0.65 1.81 10.93
C TYR A 56 0.22 0.72 11.91
N ALA A 57 -0.77 1.01 12.76
CA ALA A 57 -1.26 0.13 13.82
C ALA A 57 -0.34 0.06 15.06
N TYR A 58 -0.83 -0.56 16.13
CA TYR A 58 -0.08 -0.79 17.36
C TYR A 58 0.74 -2.08 17.25
N MET A 59 2.08 -1.95 17.17
CA MET A 59 2.97 -3.10 17.10
C MET A 59 2.93 -3.87 18.43
N SER A 60 2.19 -4.96 18.44
CA SER A 60 2.19 -5.94 19.53
C SER A 60 2.84 -7.23 19.02
N ASN A 61 3.84 -7.75 19.75
CA ASN A 61 4.44 -9.05 19.45
C ASN A 61 3.48 -10.17 19.88
N CYS A 62 2.42 -10.33 19.10
CA CYS A 62 1.34 -11.26 19.37
C CYS A 62 1.78 -12.71 19.15
N GLY A 63 2.65 -12.94 18.16
CA GLY A 63 3.03 -14.29 17.78
C GLY A 63 1.92 -14.97 16.95
N ASN A 64 2.31 -15.61 15.86
CA ASN A 64 1.47 -16.56 15.11
C ASN A 64 2.29 -17.81 14.78
N ASN A 65 1.61 -18.92 14.50
CA ASN A 65 2.23 -20.21 14.22
C ASN A 65 2.06 -20.64 12.75
N ILE A 66 1.88 -19.68 11.84
CA ILE A 66 1.66 -19.99 10.43
C ILE A 66 2.86 -20.72 9.83
N THR A 67 2.61 -21.70 8.97
CA THR A 67 3.68 -22.38 8.23
C THR A 67 3.93 -21.69 6.90
N PHE A 68 5.21 -21.52 6.56
CA PHE A 68 5.64 -20.96 5.28
C PHE A 68 5.94 -22.01 4.22
N ALA A 69 5.67 -23.30 4.50
CA ALA A 69 6.09 -24.42 3.67
C ALA A 69 5.53 -24.40 2.23
N GLU A 70 4.35 -23.80 2.03
CA GLU A 70 3.67 -23.75 0.74
C GLU A 70 4.00 -22.50 -0.09
N LEU A 71 4.85 -21.60 0.42
CA LEU A 71 5.22 -20.37 -0.29
C LEU A 71 6.12 -20.64 -1.50
N GLU A 72 5.77 -20.01 -2.61
CA GLU A 72 6.58 -19.97 -3.83
C GLU A 72 7.07 -18.54 -4.11
N PRO A 73 8.27 -18.37 -4.70
CA PRO A 73 8.73 -17.04 -5.10
C PRO A 73 7.68 -16.31 -5.95
N GLY A 74 7.34 -15.10 -5.53
CA GLY A 74 6.29 -14.27 -6.11
C GLY A 74 5.00 -14.22 -5.29
N ASP A 75 4.78 -15.15 -4.37
CA ASP A 75 3.61 -15.11 -3.49
C ASP A 75 3.68 -13.89 -2.55
N ILE A 76 2.51 -13.37 -2.16
CA ILE A 76 2.38 -12.15 -1.36
C ILE A 76 2.07 -12.52 0.08
N LEU A 77 2.72 -11.83 1.03
CA LEU A 77 2.47 -11.99 2.44
C LEU A 77 1.85 -10.72 3.00
N LEU A 78 0.76 -10.86 3.74
CA LEU A 78 0.10 -9.77 4.43
C LEU A 78 0.28 -9.92 5.93
N GLY A 79 0.68 -8.84 6.59
CA GLY A 79 0.87 -8.76 8.03
C GLY A 79 -0.03 -7.70 8.65
N GLY A 80 -0.77 -8.04 9.69
CA GLY A 80 -1.69 -7.18 10.40
C GLY A 80 -1.31 -7.01 11.86
N TYR A 81 -1.44 -5.78 12.33
CA TYR A 81 -1.39 -5.39 13.72
C TYR A 81 -2.72 -4.69 14.07
N PRO A 82 -3.16 -4.72 15.34
CA PRO A 82 -4.41 -4.09 15.76
C PRO A 82 -4.39 -2.57 15.59
N ASP A 83 -5.56 -1.98 15.31
CA ASP A 83 -5.75 -0.53 15.16
C ASP A 83 -5.07 0.11 13.95
N CYS A 84 -4.98 -0.65 12.86
CA CYS A 84 -4.48 -0.17 11.57
C CYS A 84 -5.47 0.79 10.90
N ALA A 85 -4.97 1.94 10.42
CA ALA A 85 -5.83 2.96 9.80
C ALA A 85 -6.34 2.57 8.41
N TYR A 86 -5.70 1.64 7.70
CA TYR A 86 -5.98 1.37 6.28
C TYR A 86 -6.54 -0.02 5.99
N GLY A 87 -6.95 -0.77 7.01
CA GLY A 87 -7.62 -2.07 6.85
C GLY A 87 -7.20 -3.09 7.91
N ARG A 88 -7.48 -4.36 7.66
CA ARG A 88 -7.05 -5.47 8.52
C ARG A 88 -5.54 -5.65 8.48
N PHE A 89 -4.94 -5.49 7.30
CA PHE A 89 -3.53 -5.75 7.09
C PHE A 89 -2.75 -4.44 7.06
N SER A 90 -1.78 -4.34 7.97
CA SER A 90 -0.87 -3.20 8.13
C SER A 90 0.30 -3.21 7.13
N HIS A 91 0.60 -4.35 6.53
CA HIS A 91 1.84 -4.53 5.78
C HIS A 91 1.70 -5.57 4.66
N ALA A 92 2.54 -5.43 3.64
CA ALA A 92 2.61 -6.34 2.50
C ALA A 92 4.06 -6.58 2.07
N GLY A 93 4.36 -7.84 1.75
CA GLY A 93 5.67 -8.31 1.27
C GLY A 93 5.51 -9.27 0.09
N ILE A 94 6.58 -9.45 -0.70
CA ILE A 94 6.65 -10.48 -1.73
C ILE A 94 7.74 -11.50 -1.41
N TYR A 95 7.41 -12.79 -1.43
CA TYR A 95 8.36 -13.85 -1.17
C TYR A 95 9.36 -13.96 -2.32
N LEU A 96 10.66 -13.97 -2.00
CA LEU A 96 11.74 -14.05 -3.00
C LEU A 96 12.31 -15.47 -3.14
N GLY A 97 11.83 -16.41 -2.32
CA GLY A 97 12.44 -17.72 -2.13
C GLY A 97 13.51 -17.73 -1.04
N LYS A 98 13.92 -18.93 -0.64
CA LYS A 98 15.02 -19.16 0.35
C LYS A 98 14.80 -18.44 1.69
N GLY A 99 13.56 -18.33 2.16
CA GLY A 99 13.24 -17.66 3.42
C GLY A 99 13.43 -16.14 3.38
N GLN A 100 13.47 -15.53 2.19
CA GLN A 100 13.60 -14.08 2.03
C GLN A 100 12.32 -13.44 1.51
N VAL A 101 12.03 -12.25 1.99
CA VAL A 101 10.90 -11.42 1.58
C VAL A 101 11.41 -10.02 1.25
N ALA A 102 10.91 -9.42 0.18
CA ALA A 102 11.11 -7.99 -0.07
C ALA A 102 9.88 -7.20 0.37
N GLU A 103 10.12 -6.03 0.91
CA GLU A 103 9.11 -5.19 1.55
C GLU A 103 9.61 -3.75 1.67
N GLY A 104 8.80 -2.86 2.23
CA GLY A 104 9.15 -1.45 2.38
C GLY A 104 8.82 -0.90 3.76
N TYR A 105 9.76 -0.18 4.36
CA TYR A 105 9.58 0.53 5.63
C TYR A 105 10.00 1.99 5.53
N VAL A 106 9.41 2.83 6.38
CA VAL A 106 9.67 4.28 6.41
C VAL A 106 11.14 4.61 6.68
N ASP A 107 11.78 3.85 7.57
CA ASP A 107 13.14 4.04 8.04
C ASP A 107 14.20 3.32 7.18
N LEU A 108 13.84 2.19 6.55
CA LEU A 108 14.78 1.37 5.76
C LEU A 108 14.63 1.53 4.24
N GLY A 109 13.55 2.14 3.76
CA GLY A 109 13.21 2.11 2.35
C GLY A 109 12.71 0.73 1.91
N ILE A 110 12.92 0.40 0.64
CA ILE A 110 12.70 -0.96 0.13
C ILE A 110 13.86 -1.85 0.56
N THR A 111 13.56 -2.94 1.26
CA THR A 111 14.57 -3.81 1.88
C THR A 111 14.21 -5.28 1.68
N ILE A 112 15.21 -6.15 1.84
CA ILE A 112 15.06 -7.60 1.84
C ILE A 112 15.34 -8.11 3.25
N GLN A 113 14.39 -8.84 3.82
CA GLN A 113 14.51 -9.40 5.16
C GLN A 113 14.29 -10.90 5.18
N THR A 114 14.63 -11.50 6.32
CA THR A 114 14.25 -12.87 6.65
C THR A 114 12.75 -12.95 6.87
N LEU A 115 12.14 -14.00 6.35
CA LEU A 115 10.71 -14.25 6.45
C LEU A 115 10.21 -14.39 7.90
N ASP A 116 11.06 -14.87 8.82
CA ASP A 116 10.70 -15.20 10.20
C ASP A 116 10.04 -14.05 10.98
N HIS A 117 10.33 -12.79 10.66
CA HIS A 117 9.74 -11.66 11.36
C HIS A 117 8.21 -11.58 11.16
N TYR A 118 7.65 -12.22 10.13
CA TYR A 118 6.21 -12.31 9.91
C TYR A 118 5.47 -13.05 11.03
N HIS A 119 6.17 -13.88 11.82
CA HIS A 119 5.59 -14.48 13.03
C HIS A 119 5.21 -13.46 14.11
N SER A 120 5.71 -12.23 14.04
CA SER A 120 5.39 -11.19 15.03
C SER A 120 4.00 -10.56 14.84
N TYR A 121 3.40 -10.69 13.65
CA TYR A 121 2.08 -10.12 13.35
C TYR A 121 0.94 -10.84 14.09
N SER A 122 -0.10 -10.09 14.48
CA SER A 122 -1.32 -10.65 15.08
C SER A 122 -2.23 -11.32 14.05
N ASP A 123 -2.25 -10.75 12.85
CA ASP A 123 -2.93 -11.29 11.68
C ASP A 123 -1.91 -11.55 10.58
N ILE A 124 -2.01 -12.70 9.93
CA ILE A 124 -1.15 -13.07 8.84
C ILE A 124 -1.92 -13.81 7.77
N CYS A 125 -1.64 -13.49 6.50
CA CYS A 125 -2.24 -14.16 5.36
C CYS A 125 -1.20 -14.36 4.26
N LEU A 126 -1.13 -15.57 3.73
CA LEU A 126 -0.27 -15.97 2.63
C LEU A 126 -1.10 -16.11 1.37
N LEU A 127 -0.75 -15.35 0.34
CA LEU A 127 -1.50 -15.25 -0.91
C LEU A 127 -0.70 -15.83 -2.07
N LYS A 128 -1.24 -16.88 -2.71
CA LYS A 128 -0.74 -17.40 -3.98
C LYS A 128 -1.20 -16.52 -5.11
N VAL A 129 -0.29 -15.94 -5.87
CA VAL A 129 -0.70 -15.19 -7.07
C VAL A 129 -1.00 -16.15 -8.21
N LYS A 130 -2.19 -16.03 -8.83
CA LYS A 130 -2.63 -16.80 -10.00
C LYS A 130 -1.89 -16.32 -11.26
N ALA A 131 -0.62 -16.66 -11.34
CA ALA A 131 0.27 -16.28 -12.42
C ALA A 131 1.20 -17.43 -12.82
N PRO A 132 1.58 -17.53 -14.10
CA PRO A 132 2.66 -18.41 -14.54
C PRO A 132 3.96 -18.12 -13.79
N GLN A 133 4.80 -19.16 -13.60
CA GLN A 133 6.03 -19.04 -12.82
C GLN A 133 7.04 -18.05 -13.42
N ASP A 134 7.08 -17.88 -14.74
CA ASP A 134 7.95 -16.88 -15.38
C ASP A 134 7.50 -15.45 -15.04
N VAL A 135 6.19 -15.21 -14.92
CA VAL A 135 5.62 -13.93 -14.51
C VAL A 135 5.95 -13.64 -13.04
N LYS A 136 5.78 -14.62 -12.16
CA LYS A 136 6.18 -14.52 -10.75
C LYS A 136 7.67 -14.19 -10.61
N SER A 137 8.52 -14.86 -11.40
CA SER A 137 9.97 -14.64 -11.39
C SER A 137 10.33 -13.22 -11.84
N LYS A 138 9.69 -12.70 -12.90
CA LYS A 138 9.88 -11.30 -13.36
C LYS A 138 9.41 -10.29 -12.32
N ALA A 139 8.34 -10.57 -11.59
CA ALA A 139 7.87 -9.72 -10.50
C ALA A 139 8.89 -9.68 -9.34
N VAL A 140 9.41 -10.84 -8.93
CA VAL A 140 10.49 -10.94 -7.92
C VAL A 140 11.73 -10.15 -8.36
N ASP A 141 12.18 -10.33 -9.60
CA ASP A 141 13.34 -9.61 -10.13
C ASP A 141 13.11 -8.10 -10.20
N TYR A 142 11.87 -7.67 -10.49
CA TYR A 142 11.52 -6.27 -10.49
C TYR A 142 11.66 -5.66 -9.09
N VAL A 143 11.13 -6.32 -8.06
CA VAL A 143 11.17 -5.83 -6.67
C VAL A 143 12.60 -5.81 -6.14
N ARG A 144 13.41 -6.85 -6.41
CA ARG A 144 14.84 -6.86 -6.05
C ARG A 144 15.59 -5.64 -6.60
N LYS A 145 15.31 -5.23 -7.84
CA LYS A 145 15.93 -4.03 -8.44
C LYS A 145 15.52 -2.70 -7.79
N GLN A 146 14.53 -2.71 -6.89
CA GLN A 146 14.11 -1.52 -6.16
C GLN A 146 14.71 -1.44 -4.75
N GLU A 147 15.50 -2.43 -4.32
CA GLU A 147 16.17 -2.40 -3.02
C GLU A 147 16.95 -1.08 -2.81
N GLY A 148 16.84 -0.51 -1.61
CA GLY A 148 17.42 0.78 -1.25
C GLY A 148 16.64 2.01 -1.74
N LYS A 149 15.55 1.86 -2.50
CA LYS A 149 14.72 3.00 -2.90
C LYS A 149 13.92 3.56 -1.72
N ILE A 150 13.66 4.87 -1.79
CA ILE A 150 12.95 5.61 -0.75
C ILE A 150 11.51 5.12 -0.62
N PHE A 151 11.12 4.88 0.62
CA PHE A 151 9.75 4.61 1.02
C PHE A 151 9.01 5.92 1.30
N TYR A 152 7.75 5.99 0.89
CA TYR A 152 6.83 7.05 1.24
C TYR A 152 5.44 6.46 1.56
N PRO A 153 4.93 6.63 2.79
CA PRO A 153 3.63 6.11 3.25
C PRO A 153 2.48 6.23 2.25
N LEU A 154 2.29 7.45 1.75
CA LEU A 154 1.17 7.85 0.89
C LEU A 154 1.55 7.84 -0.59
N ALA A 155 2.43 6.91 -1.00
CA ALA A 155 2.82 6.77 -2.39
C ALA A 155 1.59 6.46 -3.26
N PHE A 156 1.21 7.44 -4.08
CA PHE A 156 0.10 7.30 -5.02
C PHE A 156 0.34 6.14 -5.98
N LYS A 157 -0.73 5.42 -6.34
CA LYS A 157 -0.73 4.30 -7.29
C LYS A 157 -0.12 4.70 -8.65
N PRO A 158 -0.43 5.87 -9.24
CA PRO A 158 0.31 6.41 -10.39
C PRO A 158 1.77 6.80 -10.09
N GLY A 159 2.63 6.65 -11.10
CA GLY A 159 4.03 7.11 -11.08
C GLY A 159 5.01 6.15 -10.40
N ASP A 160 6.31 6.38 -10.63
CA ASP A 160 7.39 5.43 -10.28
C ASP A 160 8.48 6.05 -9.37
N ARG A 161 8.19 7.22 -8.77
CA ARG A 161 9.16 7.97 -7.96
C ARG A 161 9.25 7.50 -6.51
N TRP A 162 8.11 7.12 -5.93
CA TRP A 162 7.96 6.78 -4.52
C TRP A 162 7.26 5.44 -4.38
N TRP A 163 7.67 4.68 -3.37
CA TRP A 163 7.18 3.33 -3.09
C TRP A 163 6.63 3.23 -1.68
N ASN A 164 5.63 2.39 -1.49
CA ASN A 164 5.27 1.84 -0.18
C ASN A 164 5.19 0.31 -0.30
N CYS A 165 4.91 -0.35 0.82
CA CYS A 165 4.94 -1.80 0.95
C CYS A 165 4.03 -2.49 -0.08
N SER A 166 2.85 -1.94 -0.34
CA SER A 166 1.88 -2.50 -1.29
C SER A 166 2.13 -2.06 -2.74
N LYS A 167 2.43 -0.77 -2.99
CA LYS A 167 2.60 -0.24 -4.36
C LYS A 167 3.68 -0.97 -5.12
N ILE A 168 4.81 -1.28 -4.49
CA ILE A 168 5.91 -1.97 -5.17
C ILE A 168 5.51 -3.38 -5.60
N MET A 169 4.75 -4.12 -4.79
CA MET A 169 4.27 -5.47 -5.13
C MET A 169 3.24 -5.42 -6.26
N TRP A 170 2.29 -4.50 -6.16
CA TRP A 170 1.34 -4.25 -7.24
C TRP A 170 2.06 -3.91 -8.55
N LYS A 171 3.03 -2.99 -8.50
CA LYS A 171 3.74 -2.53 -9.69
C LYS A 171 4.55 -3.65 -10.34
N ALA A 172 5.14 -4.53 -9.53
CA ALA A 172 5.90 -5.67 -10.01
C ALA A 172 5.05 -6.57 -10.93
N TYR A 173 3.83 -6.89 -10.50
CA TYR A 173 2.88 -7.68 -11.28
C TYR A 173 2.23 -6.88 -12.41
N TYR A 174 1.90 -5.61 -12.18
CA TYR A 174 1.29 -4.74 -13.19
C TYR A 174 2.18 -4.59 -14.42
N LYS A 175 3.51 -4.50 -14.24
CA LYS A 175 4.48 -4.48 -15.34
C LYS A 175 4.52 -5.77 -16.16
N GLN A 176 4.02 -6.89 -15.61
CA GLN A 176 3.90 -8.17 -16.31
C GLN A 176 2.48 -8.41 -16.87
N GLY A 177 1.60 -7.41 -16.83
CA GLY A 177 0.23 -7.51 -17.33
C GLY A 177 -0.78 -8.05 -16.33
N ILE A 178 -0.39 -8.25 -15.06
CA ILE A 178 -1.29 -8.72 -14.00
C ILE A 178 -1.65 -7.55 -13.09
N ASN A 179 -2.90 -7.09 -13.16
CA ASN A 179 -3.39 -6.03 -12.28
C ASN A 179 -4.07 -6.62 -11.05
N LEU A 180 -3.30 -6.82 -9.97
CA LEU A 180 -3.82 -7.36 -8.70
C LEU A 180 -4.88 -6.46 -8.04
N THR A 181 -4.86 -5.15 -8.32
CA THR A 181 -5.84 -4.21 -7.77
C THR A 181 -6.47 -3.43 -8.92
N PRO A 182 -7.48 -3.99 -9.60
CA PRO A 182 -8.08 -3.36 -10.78
C PRO A 182 -8.81 -2.06 -10.46
N GLU A 183 -9.32 -1.93 -9.23
CA GLU A 183 -10.11 -0.77 -8.82
C GLU A 183 -9.35 0.55 -8.94
N ALA A 184 -10.10 1.59 -9.31
CA ALA A 184 -9.60 2.95 -9.35
C ALA A 184 -9.46 3.48 -7.91
N ASP A 185 -8.22 3.70 -7.50
CA ASP A 185 -7.91 4.25 -6.17
C ASP A 185 -6.59 5.04 -6.23
N PHE A 186 -6.45 6.02 -5.34
CA PHE A 186 -5.23 6.78 -5.15
C PHE A 186 -4.13 5.96 -4.51
N TRP A 187 -4.49 5.04 -3.60
CA TRP A 187 -3.55 4.21 -2.87
C TRP A 187 -3.87 2.73 -3.04
N ILE A 188 -2.94 1.90 -2.60
CA ILE A 188 -3.12 0.45 -2.56
C ILE A 188 -3.00 0.04 -1.11
N ALA A 189 -4.10 -0.36 -0.48
CA ALA A 189 -4.03 -0.99 0.84
C ALA A 189 -3.60 -2.46 0.69
N PRO A 190 -2.91 -3.04 1.69
CA PRO A 190 -2.61 -4.48 1.69
C PRO A 190 -3.86 -5.36 1.53
N ASP A 191 -4.99 -4.98 2.13
CA ASP A 191 -6.31 -5.63 1.98
C ASP A 191 -6.78 -5.74 0.52
N ALA A 192 -6.36 -4.83 -0.37
CA ALA A 192 -6.72 -4.91 -1.78
C ALA A 192 -6.10 -6.14 -2.48
N PHE A 193 -4.98 -6.67 -1.97
CA PHE A 193 -4.44 -7.95 -2.46
C PHE A 193 -5.27 -9.13 -1.97
N TYR A 194 -5.70 -9.11 -0.70
CA TYR A 194 -6.55 -10.13 -0.12
C TYR A 194 -7.88 -10.27 -0.88
N GLN A 195 -8.44 -9.15 -1.31
CA GLN A 195 -9.70 -9.10 -2.06
C GLN A 195 -9.54 -9.41 -3.57
N SER A 196 -8.31 -9.57 -4.06
CA SER A 196 -8.07 -9.75 -5.49
C SER A 196 -8.59 -11.10 -5.97
N PRO A 197 -9.33 -11.18 -7.09
CA PRO A 197 -9.71 -12.47 -7.68
C PRO A 197 -8.51 -13.23 -8.25
N LEU A 198 -7.37 -12.56 -8.42
CA LEU A 198 -6.12 -13.08 -8.98
C LEU A 198 -5.20 -13.70 -7.93
N VAL A 199 -5.70 -13.91 -6.70
CA VAL A 199 -4.98 -14.65 -5.67
C VAL A 199 -5.81 -15.80 -5.11
N ASP A 200 -5.15 -16.77 -4.50
CA ASP A 200 -5.74 -17.76 -3.61
C ASP A 200 -5.11 -17.61 -2.22
N ILE A 201 -5.91 -17.76 -1.17
CA ILE A 201 -5.40 -17.80 0.21
C ILE A 201 -4.83 -19.20 0.45
N ILE A 202 -3.53 -19.27 0.71
CA ILE A 202 -2.83 -20.53 1.01
C ILE A 202 -2.95 -20.85 2.49
N ALA A 203 -2.75 -19.84 3.33
CA ALA A 203 -2.86 -19.96 4.78
C ALA A 203 -3.24 -18.61 5.39
N GLU A 204 -3.97 -18.65 6.49
CA GLU A 204 -4.28 -17.47 7.30
C GLU A 204 -4.34 -17.83 8.79
N GLU A 205 -3.87 -16.90 9.62
CA GLU A 205 -4.03 -16.95 11.07
C GLU A 205 -4.33 -15.53 11.56
N GLY A 206 -5.18 -15.38 12.56
CA GLY A 206 -5.59 -14.06 13.02
C GLY A 206 -6.43 -14.14 14.28
N TRP A 207 -6.22 -13.18 15.17
CA TRP A 207 -6.91 -13.11 16.45
C TRP A 207 -8.29 -12.45 16.34
N PHE A 208 -8.50 -11.68 15.28
CA PHE A 208 -9.71 -10.90 15.06
C PHE A 208 -10.46 -11.50 13.85
N LYS A 209 -11.38 -12.43 14.12
CA LYS A 209 -12.34 -12.97 13.13
C LYS A 209 -13.74 -12.45 13.40
#